data_AF-A0A5T2FJH1-F1
#
_entry.id   AF-A0A5T2FJH1-F1
#
_cell.length_a   1.000
_cell.length_b   1.000
_cell.length_c   1.000
_cell.angle_alpha   90.00
_cell.angle_beta   90.00
_cell.angle_gamma   90.00
#
_symmetry.space_group_name_H-M   'P 1'
#
loop_
_entity.id
_entity.type
_entity.pdbx_description
1 polymer ?
#
loop_
_entity_poly.entity_id
_entity_poly.type
_entity_poly.pdbx_seq_one_letter_code
_entity_poly.pdbx_strand_id
1 'polypeptide(L)'
;MANLLDWNTLHHKVQAYLDPENGIDKPQKAFPILMVATLLNVSDEEAEDAITDGSMDRGVDAVYVDDRDGRNSIHIFQFKYADTFENTKKNFPSNEIDKLVSFFDDLLDLNKSLEKTCNPI
;
A
#
# COMPACT_ATOMS: atom_id res chain seq x y z
N MET A 1 -10.12 0.71 18.49
CA MET A 1 -11.32 0.47 17.65
C MET A 1 -11.68 1.81 17.02
N ALA A 2 -11.73 1.91 15.70
CA ALA A 2 -12.03 3.18 15.02
C ALA A 2 -13.46 3.64 15.35
N ASN A 3 -13.65 4.94 15.54
CA ASN A 3 -14.99 5.51 15.69
C ASN A 3 -15.56 5.91 14.31
N LEU A 4 -16.86 6.18 14.24
CA LEU A 4 -17.54 6.51 12.98
C LEU A 4 -17.04 7.84 12.39
N LEU A 5 -16.65 8.80 13.22
CA LEU A 5 -16.11 10.09 12.78
C LEU A 5 -14.75 9.92 12.09
N ASP A 6 -13.86 9.11 12.66
CA ASP A 6 -12.54 8.82 12.10
C ASP A 6 -12.69 8.12 10.75
N TRP A 7 -13.56 7.10 10.68
CA TRP A 7 -13.83 6.38 9.44
C TRP A 7 -14.40 7.28 8.36
N ASN A 8 -15.40 8.12 8.69
CA ASN A 8 -15.98 9.08 7.74
C ASN A 8 -14.93 10.08 7.23
N THR A 9 -14.07 10.57 8.12
CA THR A 9 -13.01 11.52 7.76
C THR A 9 -12.03 10.89 6.79
N LEU A 10 -11.56 9.67 7.09
CA LEU A 10 -10.67 8.93 6.20
C LEU A 10 -11.36 8.62 4.87
N HIS A 11 -12.60 8.12 4.91
CA HIS A 11 -13.38 7.79 3.71
C HIS A 11 -13.53 9.03 2.81
N HIS A 12 -13.89 10.18 3.36
CA HIS A 12 -13.99 11.42 2.60
C HIS A 12 -12.67 11.83 1.94
N LYS A 13 -11.53 11.69 2.65
CA LYS A 13 -10.21 11.95 2.07
C LYS A 13 -9.89 10.99 0.93
N VAL A 14 -10.20 9.70 1.09
CA VAL A 14 -10.01 8.70 0.03
C VAL A 14 -10.87 9.02 -1.20
N GLN A 15 -12.13 9.47 -1.01
CA GLN A 15 -12.97 9.91 -2.13
C GLN A 15 -12.38 11.10 -2.89
N ALA A 16 -11.69 12.02 -2.19
CA ALA A 16 -11.04 13.17 -2.81
C ALA A 16 -9.80 12.81 -3.64
N TYR A 17 -9.20 11.64 -3.38
CA TYR A 17 -8.08 11.08 -4.16
C TYR A 17 -8.54 10.26 -5.38
N LEU A 18 -9.85 10.10 -5.59
CA LEU A 18 -10.33 9.43 -6.79
C LEU A 18 -10.03 10.27 -8.02
N ASP A 19 -9.33 9.67 -8.96
CA ASP A 19 -9.04 10.23 -10.27
C ASP A 19 -9.25 9.16 -11.34
N PRO A 20 -10.51 9.02 -11.82
CA PRO A 20 -10.83 8.02 -12.83
C PRO A 20 -10.10 8.25 -14.17
N GLU A 21 -9.70 9.48 -14.48
CA GLU A 21 -9.00 9.80 -15.74
C GLU A 21 -7.58 9.21 -15.74
N ASN A 22 -6.94 9.17 -14.57
CA ASN A 22 -5.62 8.57 -14.35
C ASN A 22 -5.67 7.12 -13.82
N GLY A 23 -6.85 6.49 -13.83
CA GLY A 23 -7.01 5.07 -13.47
C GLY A 23 -7.13 4.77 -11.98
N ILE A 24 -7.25 5.81 -11.14
CA ILE A 24 -7.57 5.75 -9.71
C ILE A 24 -9.10 5.77 -9.54
N ASP A 25 -9.75 4.76 -10.12
CA ASP A 25 -11.21 4.65 -10.26
C ASP A 25 -11.91 4.08 -9.02
N LYS A 26 -11.14 3.61 -8.02
CA LYS A 26 -11.65 2.89 -6.85
C LYS A 26 -11.00 3.37 -5.56
N PRO A 27 -11.76 3.42 -4.44
CA PRO A 27 -11.22 3.79 -3.14
C PRO A 27 -10.04 2.92 -2.70
N GLN A 28 -10.03 1.64 -3.09
CA GLN A 28 -8.96 0.70 -2.79
C GLN A 28 -7.63 1.08 -3.46
N LYS A 29 -7.66 1.77 -4.62
CA LYS A 29 -6.47 2.30 -5.30
C LYS A 29 -6.05 3.66 -4.75
N ALA A 30 -7.03 4.50 -4.41
CA ALA A 30 -6.76 5.85 -3.90
C ALA A 30 -6.20 5.83 -2.47
N PHE A 31 -6.63 4.87 -1.65
CA PHE A 31 -6.22 4.75 -0.25
C PHE A 31 -4.71 4.55 -0.06
N PRO A 32 -4.02 3.62 -0.75
CA PRO A 32 -2.57 3.50 -0.72
C PRO A 32 -1.83 4.81 -0.95
N ILE A 33 -2.20 5.56 -2.01
CA ILE A 33 -1.58 6.84 -2.38
C ILE A 33 -1.71 7.84 -1.24
N LEU A 34 -2.94 8.06 -0.75
CA LEU A 34 -3.20 8.93 0.40
C LEU A 34 -2.36 8.55 1.62
N MET A 35 -2.26 7.25 1.91
CA MET A 35 -1.53 6.76 3.07
C MET A 35 -0.02 6.95 2.94
N VAL A 36 0.57 6.65 1.78
CA VAL A 36 1.99 6.86 1.52
C VAL A 36 2.33 8.35 1.61
N ALA A 37 1.57 9.21 0.90
CA ALA A 37 1.73 10.66 0.95
C ALA A 37 1.69 11.20 2.39
N THR A 38 0.68 10.77 3.16
CA THR A 38 0.48 11.24 4.54
C THR A 38 1.54 10.72 5.51
N LEU A 39 1.89 9.42 5.44
CA LEU A 39 2.81 8.79 6.39
C LEU A 39 4.27 9.19 6.17
N LEU A 40 4.67 9.33 4.91
CA LEU A 40 6.04 9.69 4.53
C LEU A 40 6.23 11.19 4.30
N ASN A 41 5.15 11.96 4.33
CA ASN A 41 5.12 13.39 4.04
C ASN A 41 5.81 13.70 2.70
N VAL A 42 5.34 13.03 1.66
CA VAL A 42 5.79 13.15 0.26
C VAL A 42 4.66 13.72 -0.59
N SER A 43 4.98 14.15 -1.81
CA SER A 43 3.94 14.59 -2.76
C SER A 43 3.03 13.43 -3.19
N ASP A 44 1.83 13.75 -3.68
CA ASP A 44 0.90 12.74 -4.19
C ASP A 44 1.50 12.01 -5.41
N GLU A 45 2.27 12.72 -6.25
CA GLU A 45 3.01 12.16 -7.39
C GLU A 45 4.03 11.10 -6.94
N GLU A 46 4.88 11.43 -5.95
CA GLU A 46 5.84 10.47 -5.38
C GLU A 46 5.15 9.27 -4.71
N ALA A 47 3.99 9.51 -4.09
CA ALA A 47 3.22 8.44 -3.46
C ALA A 47 2.57 7.50 -4.48
N GLU A 48 2.11 8.04 -5.61
CA GLU A 48 1.57 7.26 -6.73
C GLU A 48 2.66 6.42 -7.40
N ASP A 49 3.84 7.00 -7.65
CA ASP A 49 5.00 6.29 -8.20
C ASP A 49 5.51 5.15 -7.30
N ALA A 50 5.23 5.22 -6.00
CA ALA A 50 5.61 4.18 -5.05
C ALA A 50 4.67 2.96 -5.07
N ILE A 51 3.49 3.05 -5.71
CA ILE A 51 2.49 1.98 -5.68
C ILE A 51 2.90 0.81 -6.58
N THR A 52 2.82 -0.39 -6.02
CA THR A 52 3.16 -1.65 -6.70
C THR A 52 2.01 -2.66 -6.72
N ASP A 53 0.83 -2.29 -6.21
CA ASP A 53 -0.38 -3.14 -6.15
C ASP A 53 -0.69 -3.81 -7.51
N GLY A 54 -0.70 -5.13 -7.52
CA GLY A 54 -0.77 -5.94 -8.74
C GLY A 54 -0.95 -7.43 -8.47
N SER A 55 -1.30 -8.21 -9.50
CA SER A 55 -1.62 -9.64 -9.32
C SER A 55 -0.44 -10.51 -8.86
N MET A 56 0.80 -10.02 -8.98
CA MET A 56 2.04 -10.70 -8.61
C MET A 56 2.89 -9.84 -7.66
N ASP A 57 2.26 -9.01 -6.84
CA ASP A 57 2.95 -8.11 -5.92
C ASP A 57 3.49 -8.80 -4.64
N ARG A 58 3.13 -10.07 -4.43
CA ARG A 58 3.45 -10.85 -3.21
C ARG A 58 3.04 -10.13 -1.92
N GLY A 59 1.99 -9.32 -1.98
CA GLY A 59 1.47 -8.54 -0.86
C GLY A 59 2.24 -7.25 -0.58
N VAL A 60 3.11 -6.81 -1.49
CA VAL A 60 3.77 -5.50 -1.43
C VAL A 60 2.98 -4.51 -2.27
N ASP A 61 2.17 -3.69 -1.60
CA ASP A 61 1.27 -2.75 -2.29
C ASP A 61 1.98 -1.42 -2.61
N ALA A 62 3.06 -1.09 -1.90
CA ALA A 62 3.94 0.04 -2.24
C ALA A 62 5.36 -0.15 -1.73
N VAL A 63 6.32 0.43 -2.45
CA VAL A 63 7.74 0.50 -2.09
C VAL A 63 8.24 1.93 -2.27
N TYR A 64 8.78 2.54 -1.21
CA TYR A 64 9.41 3.85 -1.27
C TYR A 64 10.83 3.80 -0.73
N VAL A 65 11.79 4.26 -1.53
CA VAL A 65 13.19 4.38 -1.12
C VAL A 65 13.40 5.80 -0.58
N ASP A 66 13.55 5.92 0.74
CA ASP A 66 13.77 7.21 1.39
C ASP A 66 15.27 7.46 1.55
N ASP A 67 15.81 8.30 0.67
CA ASP A 67 17.19 8.78 0.67
C ASP A 67 17.34 10.21 1.25
N ARG A 68 16.23 10.83 1.67
CA ARG A 68 16.19 12.20 2.19
C ARG A 68 16.97 12.30 3.49
N ASP A 69 17.66 13.42 3.69
CA ASP A 69 18.50 13.68 4.87
C ASP A 69 19.56 12.58 5.15
N GLY A 70 19.98 11.83 4.11
CA GLY A 70 20.94 10.73 4.26
C GLY A 70 20.37 9.51 4.98
N ARG A 71 19.04 9.40 5.06
CA ARG A 71 18.38 8.15 5.42
C ARG A 71 18.66 7.13 4.32
N ASN A 72 18.80 5.86 4.68
CA ASN A 72 18.92 4.75 3.74
C ASN A 72 17.86 3.73 4.12
N SER A 73 16.60 4.14 4.10
CA SER A 73 15.47 3.30 4.51
C SER A 73 14.60 2.95 3.33
N ILE A 74 14.24 1.68 3.23
CA ILE A 74 13.24 1.20 2.27
C ILE A 74 11.95 0.98 3.05
N HIS A 75 10.91 1.71 2.69
CA HIS A 75 9.57 1.56 3.23
C HIS A 75 8.78 0.62 2.33
N ILE A 76 8.28 -0.46 2.92
CA ILE A 76 7.45 -1.45 2.24
C ILE A 76 6.08 -1.45 2.94
N PHE A 77 5.03 -1.31 2.15
CA PHE A 77 3.67 -1.22 2.66
C PHE A 77 2.79 -2.35 2.17
N GLN A 78 1.85 -2.71 3.02
CA GLN A 78 0.69 -3.52 2.67
C GLN A 78 -0.55 -2.83 3.25
N PHE A 79 -1.57 -2.64 2.42
CA PHE A 79 -2.77 -1.89 2.71
C PHE A 79 -4.00 -2.79 2.67
N LYS A 80 -4.95 -2.51 3.57
CA LYS A 80 -6.32 -3.00 3.46
C LYS A 80 -7.28 -1.87 3.77
N TYR A 81 -8.07 -1.51 2.76
CA TYR A 81 -9.07 -0.46 2.91
C TYR A 81 -10.41 -1.04 3.41
N ALA A 82 -10.90 -0.51 4.53
CA ALA A 82 -12.23 -0.80 5.04
C ALA A 82 -13.26 0.15 4.42
N ASP A 83 -13.84 -0.27 3.30
CA ASP A 83 -14.83 0.47 2.51
C ASP A 83 -16.17 0.68 3.21
N THR A 84 -16.43 -0.02 4.31
CA THR A 84 -17.59 0.18 5.19
C THR A 84 -17.14 0.30 6.65
N PHE A 85 -17.93 1.00 7.46
CA PHE A 85 -17.63 1.13 8.88
C PHE A 85 -17.63 -0.23 9.59
N GLU A 86 -18.49 -1.16 9.20
CA GLU A 86 -18.54 -2.52 9.74
C GLU A 86 -17.22 -3.28 9.48
N ASN A 87 -16.61 -3.07 8.31
CA ASN A 87 -15.34 -3.69 7.94
C ASN A 87 -14.17 -3.20 8.81
N THR A 88 -14.28 -2.05 9.49
CA THR A 88 -13.24 -1.58 10.44
C THR A 88 -13.11 -2.47 11.67
N LYS A 89 -14.09 -3.35 11.93
CA LYS A 89 -14.05 -4.34 13.01
C LYS A 89 -13.29 -5.61 12.61
N LYS A 90 -13.01 -5.80 11.32
CA LYS A 90 -12.21 -6.93 10.85
C LYS A 90 -10.75 -6.67 11.21
N ASN A 91 -10.08 -7.72 11.64
CA ASN A 91 -8.63 -7.66 11.82
C ASN A 91 -7.94 -7.74 10.46
N PHE A 92 -6.69 -7.28 10.44
CA PHE A 92 -5.83 -7.48 9.29
C PHE A 92 -5.65 -8.99 9.02
N PRO A 93 -5.84 -9.48 7.79
CA PRO A 93 -5.80 -10.92 7.52
C PRO A 93 -4.40 -11.51 7.70
N SER A 94 -4.27 -12.61 8.45
CA SER A 94 -2.95 -13.22 8.73
C SER A 94 -2.24 -13.73 7.47
N ASN A 95 -3.02 -14.23 6.51
CA ASN A 95 -2.50 -14.72 5.23
C ASN A 95 -1.83 -13.61 4.40
N GLU A 96 -2.17 -12.34 4.62
CA GLU A 96 -1.51 -11.22 3.93
C GLU A 96 -0.13 -10.94 4.54
N ILE A 97 -0.01 -11.11 5.86
CA ILE A 97 1.28 -11.05 6.57
C ILE A 97 2.19 -12.20 6.11
N ASP A 98 1.66 -13.41 6.00
CA ASP A 98 2.42 -14.58 5.55
C ASP A 98 3.03 -14.39 4.15
N LYS A 99 2.31 -13.71 3.23
CA LYS A 99 2.85 -13.37 1.90
C LYS A 99 4.04 -12.43 2.00
N LEU A 100 3.94 -11.39 2.82
CA LEU A 100 5.00 -10.40 2.99
C LEU A 100 6.25 -11.02 3.63
N VAL A 101 6.08 -11.86 4.65
CA VAL A 101 7.18 -12.62 5.26
C VAL A 101 7.85 -13.52 4.24
N SER A 102 7.07 -14.30 3.48
CA SER A 102 7.61 -15.16 2.43
C SER A 102 8.34 -14.37 1.33
N PHE A 103 7.87 -13.17 1.00
CA PHE A 103 8.57 -12.28 0.08
C PHE A 103 9.93 -11.86 0.62
N PHE A 104 10.02 -11.44 1.89
CA PHE A 104 11.30 -11.08 2.50
C PHE A 104 12.25 -12.26 2.62
N ASP A 105 11.77 -13.45 2.98
CA ASP A 105 12.60 -14.65 3.02
C ASP A 105 13.25 -14.91 1.65
N ASP A 106 12.43 -14.94 0.59
CA ASP A 106 12.94 -15.15 -0.78
C ASP A 106 13.88 -14.02 -1.23
N LEU A 107 13.60 -12.77 -0.85
CA LEU A 107 14.40 -11.60 -1.23
C LEU A 107 15.79 -11.63 -0.55
N LEU A 108 15.82 -11.93 0.74
CA LEU A 108 17.05 -12.00 1.54
C LEU A 108 17.91 -13.22 1.15
N ASP A 109 17.27 -14.31 0.71
CA ASP A 109 17.96 -15.48 0.16
C ASP A 109 18.40 -15.32 -1.30
N LEU A 110 18.14 -14.15 -1.93
CA LEU A 110 18.43 -13.89 -3.34
C LEU A 110 17.85 -14.97 -4.27
N ASN A 111 16.65 -15.46 -3.94
CA ASN A 111 16.00 -16.54 -4.65
C ASN A 111 15.58 -16.08 -6.05
N LYS A 112 16.25 -16.58 -7.09
CA LYS A 112 15.97 -16.25 -8.51
C LYS A 112 14.55 -16.57 -8.97
N SER A 113 13.80 -17.39 -8.24
CA SER A 113 12.39 -17.64 -8.58
C SER A 113 11.49 -16.41 -8.39
N LEU A 114 11.95 -15.38 -7.67
CA LEU A 114 11.26 -14.11 -7.54
C LEU A 114 10.97 -13.44 -8.88
N GLU A 115 11.88 -13.55 -9.86
CA GLU A 115 11.71 -13.00 -11.22
C GLU A 115 10.46 -13.56 -11.93
N LYS A 116 9.94 -14.71 -11.49
CA LYS A 116 8.76 -15.37 -12.08
C LYS A 116 7.48 -15.16 -11.27
N THR A 117 7.59 -14.61 -10.06
CA THR A 117 6.49 -14.55 -9.08
C THR A 117 6.23 -13.14 -8.57
N CYS A 118 7.10 -12.18 -8.90
CA CYS A 118 6.92 -10.76 -8.65
C CYS A 118 6.32 -10.07 -9.87
N ASN A 119 5.86 -8.82 -9.71
CA ASN A 119 5.37 -7.99 -10.80
C ASN A 119 6.38 -7.98 -11.96
N PRO A 120 5.92 -8.20 -13.20
CA PRO A 120 6.79 -8.12 -14.36
C PRO A 120 7.29 -6.68 -14.54
N ILE A 121 8.55 -6.55 -14.95
CA ILE A 121 9.17 -5.28 -15.35
C ILE A 121 8.72 -4.91 -16.77
#